data_AF-A0A9R0SBB2-F1
#
_entry.id   AF-A0A9R0SBB2-F1
#
_cell.length_a   1.000
_cell.length_b   1.000
_cell.length_c   1.000
_cell.angle_alpha   90.00
_cell.angle_beta   90.00
_cell.angle_gamma   90.00
#
_symmetry.space_group_name_H-M   'P 1'
#
loop_
_entity.id
_entity.type
_entity.pdbx_description
1 polymer ?
#
loop_
_entity_poly.entity_id
_entity_poly.type
_entity_poly.pdbx_seq_one_letter_code
_entity_poly.pdbx_strand_id
1 'polypeptide(L)'
;MDYLLHLLNSSEYPFEIVHDFIFDRTRSVRQDLSIQNLVNDQAIRIYEDVIKFHILSHQRLARSCQNSDASSLCYLNTEQMMKCLLSLFDMYHTIHKINSQSNKEAGYYSFFVLLHLGCKIPNMANSLSFWYSQLPASIVRSKEMIFARTILRCYHLGNFKRFFCMIAAEATELQLCLVEPFLNETKQG
;
A
#
# COMPACT_ATOMS: atom_id res chain seq x y z
N MET A 1 11.05 14.34 2.19
CA MET A 1 10.54 12.98 2.46
C MET A 1 11.66 11.97 2.44
N ASP A 2 12.60 12.07 1.50
CA ASP A 2 13.77 11.17 1.36
C ASP A 2 14.55 10.91 2.65
N TYR A 3 14.82 11.96 3.45
CA TYR A 3 15.47 11.81 4.75
C TYR A 3 14.73 10.87 5.71
N LEU A 4 13.39 10.94 5.75
CA LEU A 4 12.58 10.07 6.61
C LEU A 4 12.62 8.61 6.12
N LEU A 5 12.59 8.39 4.80
CA LEU A 5 12.72 7.04 4.24
C LEU A 5 14.11 6.44 4.49
N HIS A 6 15.16 7.26 4.46
CA HIS A 6 16.51 6.83 4.86
C HIS A 6 16.59 6.43 6.33
N LEU A 7 15.91 7.18 7.21
CA LEU A 7 15.87 6.89 8.64
C LEU A 7 15.26 5.51 8.94
N LEU A 8 14.30 5.05 8.12
CA LEU A 8 13.68 3.71 8.26
C LEU A 8 14.70 2.55 8.17
N ASN A 9 15.85 2.78 7.55
CA ASN A 9 16.93 1.81 7.43
C ASN A 9 18.06 2.00 8.45
N SER A 10 17.94 3.01 9.33
CA SER A 10 18.91 3.23 10.40
C SER A 10 18.88 2.06 11.38
N SER A 11 20.07 1.60 11.78
CA SER A 11 20.25 0.64 12.87
C SER A 11 20.53 1.31 14.21
N GLU A 12 20.47 2.65 14.28
CA GLU A 12 20.79 3.43 15.48
C GLU A 12 19.72 3.26 16.57
N TYR A 13 18.47 3.00 16.18
CA TYR A 13 17.34 2.84 17.09
C TYR A 13 16.51 1.60 16.71
N PRO A 14 15.77 1.02 17.68
CA PRO A 14 14.76 0.00 17.40
C PRO A 14 13.78 0.44 16.31
N PHE A 15 13.43 -0.48 15.42
CA PHE A 15 12.61 -0.18 14.25
C PHE A 15 11.24 0.40 14.65
N GLU A 16 10.62 -0.09 15.71
CA GLU A 16 9.33 0.36 16.22
C GLU A 16 9.37 1.84 16.63
N ILE A 17 10.46 2.28 17.26
CA ILE A 17 10.65 3.67 17.67
C ILE A 17 10.79 4.58 16.43
N VAL A 18 11.59 4.15 15.45
CA VAL A 18 11.77 4.87 14.18
C VAL A 18 10.46 4.93 13.39
N HIS A 19 9.74 3.81 13.33
CA HIS A 19 8.44 3.69 12.69
C HIS A 19 7.46 4.70 13.29
N ASP A 20 7.28 4.70 14.61
CA ASP A 20 6.31 5.57 15.28
C ASP A 20 6.63 7.05 15.08
N PHE A 21 7.91 7.41 15.13
CA PHE A 21 8.36 8.77 14.81
C PHE A 21 7.99 9.19 13.38
N ILE A 22 8.31 8.36 12.38
CA ILE A 22 8.00 8.69 10.98
C ILE A 22 6.48 8.68 10.75
N PHE A 23 5.77 7.73 11.35
CA PHE A 23 4.32 7.61 11.29
C PHE A 23 3.63 8.89 11.78
N ASP A 24 4.03 9.41 12.95
CA ASP A 24 3.47 10.64 13.51
C ASP A 24 3.83 11.88 12.68
N ARG A 25 5.08 11.99 12.24
CA ARG A 25 5.52 13.13 11.40
C ARG A 25 4.79 13.15 10.07
N THR A 26 4.66 12.01 9.41
CA THR A 26 3.93 11.92 8.15
C THR A 26 2.43 12.14 8.34
N ARG A 27 1.85 11.71 9.47
CA ARG A 27 0.45 11.99 9.81
C ARG A 27 0.21 13.50 9.95
N SER A 28 1.07 14.21 10.67
CA SER A 28 0.99 15.67 10.82
C SER A 28 1.02 16.37 9.47
N VAL A 29 1.97 15.99 8.59
CA VAL A 29 2.07 16.57 7.24
C VAL A 29 0.78 16.33 6.43
N ARG A 30 0.21 15.13 6.46
CA ARG A 30 -1.05 14.83 5.75
C ARG A 30 -2.23 15.63 6.32
N GLN A 31 -2.28 15.82 7.64
CA GLN A 31 -3.32 16.64 8.27
C GLN A 31 -3.23 18.09 7.80
N ASP A 32 -2.03 18.66 7.74
CA ASP A 32 -1.83 20.03 7.25
C ASP A 32 -2.25 20.18 5.78
N LEU A 33 -1.87 19.22 4.92
CA LEU A 33 -2.28 19.19 3.51
C LEU A 33 -3.80 19.13 3.36
N SER A 34 -4.46 18.29 4.17
CA SER A 34 -5.91 18.15 4.17
C SER A 34 -6.62 19.42 4.66
N ILE A 35 -6.13 20.07 5.72
CA ILE A 35 -6.70 21.32 6.25
C ILE A 35 -6.64 22.43 5.19
N GLN A 36 -5.53 22.49 4.45
CA GLN A 36 -5.33 23.45 3.37
C GLN A 36 -6.08 23.07 2.08
N ASN A 37 -6.73 21.90 2.03
CA ASN A 37 -7.33 21.32 0.81
C ASN A 37 -6.35 21.32 -0.38
N LEU A 38 -5.07 21.06 -0.11
CA LEU A 38 -4.01 21.20 -1.11
C LEU A 38 -3.97 19.99 -2.04
N VAL A 39 -4.31 20.19 -3.32
CA VAL A 39 -4.25 19.16 -4.36
C VAL A 39 -3.34 19.64 -5.50
N ASN A 40 -2.11 19.14 -5.52
CA ASN A 40 -1.12 19.43 -6.56
C ASN A 40 -0.08 18.31 -6.64
N ASP A 41 0.83 18.40 -7.61
CA ASP A 41 1.89 17.40 -7.82
C ASP A 41 2.79 17.19 -6.59
N GLN A 42 3.01 18.23 -5.79
CA GLN A 42 3.82 18.12 -4.56
C GLN A 42 3.08 17.33 -3.49
N ALA A 43 1.80 17.62 -3.26
CA ALA A 43 0.96 16.86 -2.33
C ALA A 43 0.87 15.39 -2.73
N ILE A 44 0.70 15.11 -4.03
CA ILE A 44 0.71 13.74 -4.57
C ILE A 44 2.03 13.05 -4.24
N ARG A 45 3.19 13.66 -4.55
CA ARG A 45 4.50 13.07 -4.24
C ARG A 45 4.68 12.78 -2.75
N ILE A 46 4.21 13.67 -1.89
CA ILE A 46 4.24 13.44 -0.43
C ILE A 46 3.43 12.19 -0.07
N TYR A 47 2.18 12.08 -0.54
CA TYR A 47 1.36 10.90 -0.28
C TYR A 47 1.97 9.61 -0.86
N GLU A 48 2.52 9.68 -2.06
CA GLU A 48 3.24 8.58 -2.68
C GLU A 48 4.41 8.09 -1.83
N ASP A 49 5.20 9.00 -1.24
CA ASP A 49 6.32 8.67 -0.36
C ASP A 49 5.86 8.14 1.01
N VAL A 50 4.77 8.69 1.56
CA VAL A 50 4.14 8.15 2.77
C VAL A 50 3.65 6.72 2.56
N ILE A 51 3.04 6.43 1.40
CA ILE A 51 2.57 5.08 1.08
C ILE A 51 3.75 4.13 0.95
N LYS A 52 4.85 4.54 0.30
CA LYS A 52 6.09 3.74 0.27
C LYS A 52 6.61 3.43 1.68
N PHE A 53 6.63 4.43 2.57
CA PHE A 53 6.98 4.21 3.98
C PHE A 53 6.10 3.13 4.62
N HIS A 54 4.79 3.21 4.44
CA HIS A 54 3.87 2.22 5.01
C HIS A 54 4.05 0.82 4.41
N ILE A 55 4.34 0.70 3.11
CA ILE A 55 4.62 -0.59 2.43
C ILE A 55 5.88 -1.24 3.02
N LEU A 56 6.97 -0.49 3.12
CA LEU A 56 8.22 -1.01 3.67
C LEU A 56 8.07 -1.37 5.16
N SER A 57 7.32 -0.55 5.90
CA SER A 57 7.01 -0.81 7.30
C SER A 57 6.14 -2.04 7.48
N HIS A 58 5.15 -2.26 6.60
CA HIS A 58 4.27 -3.43 6.63
C HIS A 58 5.08 -4.73 6.56
N GLN A 59 6.04 -4.82 5.63
CA GLN A 59 6.93 -5.97 5.49
C GLN A 59 7.78 -6.21 6.75
N ARG A 60 8.40 -5.16 7.31
CA ARG A 60 9.24 -5.27 8.51
C ARG A 60 8.44 -5.61 9.78
N LEU A 61 7.28 -4.97 9.97
CA LEU A 61 6.37 -5.24 11.08
C LEU A 61 5.91 -6.69 11.03
N ALA A 62 5.49 -7.19 9.86
CA ALA A 62 5.04 -8.57 9.69
C ALA A 62 6.10 -9.63 10.10
N ARG A 63 7.38 -9.36 9.83
CA ARG A 63 8.50 -10.24 10.27
C ARG A 63 8.67 -10.24 11.79
N SER A 64 8.22 -9.19 12.48
CA SER A 64 8.39 -8.98 13.92
C SER A 64 7.11 -9.32 14.73
N CYS A 65 6.00 -9.62 14.05
CA CYS A 65 4.65 -9.85 14.60
C CYS A 65 4.45 -11.13 15.44
N GLN A 66 5.51 -11.77 15.95
CA GLN A 66 5.36 -12.93 16.85
C GLN A 66 4.84 -12.56 18.26
N ASN A 67 4.81 -11.26 18.59
CA ASN A 67 4.36 -10.71 19.88
C ASN A 67 3.02 -9.95 19.73
N SER A 68 2.18 -9.94 20.78
CA SER A 68 0.82 -9.35 20.76
C SER A 68 0.78 -7.88 20.34
N ASP A 69 1.75 -7.09 20.78
CA ASP A 69 1.78 -5.64 20.54
C ASP A 69 2.07 -5.30 19.08
N ALA A 70 2.90 -6.10 18.41
CA ALA A 70 3.22 -5.93 16.99
C ALA A 70 2.00 -6.17 16.08
N SER A 71 1.02 -6.97 16.51
CA SER A 71 -0.25 -7.12 15.79
C SER A 71 -1.04 -5.81 15.72
N SER A 72 -0.97 -4.95 16.75
CA SER A 72 -1.65 -3.66 16.78
C SER A 72 -0.99 -2.63 15.85
N LEU A 73 0.35 -2.58 15.85
CA LEU A 73 1.14 -1.71 14.97
C LEU A 73 0.94 -2.09 13.50
N CYS A 74 0.95 -3.39 13.18
CA CYS A 74 0.70 -3.88 11.83
C CYS A 74 -0.69 -3.47 11.31
N TYR A 75 -1.72 -3.61 12.16
CA TYR A 75 -3.07 -3.18 11.83
C TYR A 75 -3.16 -1.67 11.60
N LEU A 76 -2.62 -0.86 12.51
CA LEU A 76 -2.66 0.60 12.41
C LEU A 76 -1.89 1.11 11.19
N ASN A 77 -0.72 0.54 10.90
CA ASN A 77 0.06 0.85 9.70
C ASN A 77 -0.74 0.55 8.42
N THR A 78 -1.39 -0.61 8.35
CA THR A 78 -2.21 -1.02 7.20
C THR A 78 -3.43 -0.11 7.04
N GLU A 79 -4.09 0.26 8.15
CA GLU A 79 -5.21 1.18 8.14
C GLU A 79 -4.82 2.56 7.61
N GLN A 80 -3.73 3.13 8.10
CA GLN A 80 -3.26 4.43 7.61
C GLN A 80 -2.80 4.36 6.16
N MET A 81 -2.15 3.27 5.74
CA MET A 81 -1.77 3.07 4.35
C MET A 81 -2.98 3.11 3.41
N MET A 82 -4.07 2.42 3.76
CA MET A 82 -5.29 2.44 2.95
C MET A 82 -5.95 3.83 2.94
N LYS A 83 -5.99 4.53 4.08
CA LYS A 83 -6.48 5.92 4.12
C LYS A 83 -5.64 6.83 3.21
N CYS A 84 -4.32 6.68 3.23
CA CYS A 84 -3.43 7.43 2.33
C CYS A 84 -3.69 7.10 0.86
N LEU A 85 -3.87 5.81 0.52
CA LEU A 85 -4.19 5.38 -0.85
C LEU A 85 -5.52 5.99 -1.33
N LEU A 86 -6.57 5.96 -0.52
CA LEU A 86 -7.86 6.56 -0.87
C LEU A 86 -7.73 8.07 -1.11
N SER A 87 -7.08 8.81 -0.21
CA SER A 87 -6.82 10.25 -0.43
C SER A 87 -5.97 10.51 -1.68
N LEU A 88 -4.99 9.65 -1.98
CA LEU A 88 -4.20 9.73 -3.20
C LEU A 88 -5.08 9.53 -4.45
N PHE A 89 -6.01 8.58 -4.44
CA PHE A 89 -6.93 8.36 -5.56
C PHE A 89 -7.88 9.55 -5.77
N ASP A 90 -8.35 10.20 -4.70
CA ASP A 90 -9.15 11.41 -4.79
C ASP A 90 -8.35 12.57 -5.42
N MET A 91 -7.06 12.70 -5.05
CA MET A 91 -6.17 13.68 -5.68
C MET A 91 -5.92 13.37 -7.16
N TYR A 92 -5.67 12.11 -7.53
CA TYR A 92 -5.52 11.72 -8.95
C TYR A 92 -6.78 12.05 -9.74
N HIS A 93 -7.96 11.68 -9.23
CA HIS A 93 -9.23 12.01 -9.88
C HIS A 93 -9.40 13.51 -10.08
N THR A 94 -8.97 14.33 -9.11
CA THR A 94 -9.06 15.79 -9.18
C THR A 94 -8.12 16.38 -10.23
N ILE A 95 -6.87 15.89 -10.30
CA ILE A 95 -5.90 16.37 -11.29
C ILE A 95 -6.22 15.88 -12.71
N HIS A 96 -6.81 14.69 -12.89
CA HIS A 96 -7.18 14.19 -14.22
C HIS A 96 -8.39 14.88 -14.85
N LYS A 97 -9.16 15.64 -14.07
CA LYS A 97 -10.10 16.60 -14.66
C LYS A 97 -9.39 17.72 -15.41
N ILE A 98 -8.09 17.91 -15.15
CA ILE A 98 -7.26 19.02 -15.63
C ILE A 98 -6.18 18.52 -16.60
N ASN A 99 -5.62 17.31 -16.40
CA ASN A 99 -4.47 16.75 -17.14
C ASN A 99 -4.65 15.28 -17.56
N SER A 100 -3.70 14.72 -18.32
CA SER A 100 -3.69 13.31 -18.74
C SER A 100 -3.10 12.35 -17.69
N GLN A 101 -3.57 11.10 -17.71
CA GLN A 101 -3.17 10.02 -16.78
C GLN A 101 -1.72 9.56 -16.89
N SER A 102 -1.07 9.32 -15.75
CA SER A 102 0.29 8.77 -15.65
C SER A 102 0.29 7.26 -15.41
N ASN A 103 1.22 6.54 -16.03
CA ASN A 103 1.44 5.10 -15.81
C ASN A 103 1.78 4.76 -14.34
N LYS A 104 2.31 5.72 -13.58
CA LYS A 104 2.72 5.52 -12.18
C LYS A 104 1.53 5.21 -11.26
N GLU A 105 0.37 5.76 -11.57
CA GLU A 105 -0.84 5.66 -10.74
C GLU A 105 -1.34 4.22 -10.63
N ALA A 106 -1.27 3.49 -11.73
CA ALA A 106 -1.66 2.09 -11.80
C ALA A 106 -0.96 1.24 -10.73
N GLY A 107 0.31 1.56 -10.42
CA GLY A 107 1.05 0.93 -9.32
C GLY A 107 0.36 1.12 -7.97
N TYR A 108 -0.05 2.36 -7.65
CA TYR A 108 -0.75 2.66 -6.41
C TYR A 108 -2.14 2.02 -6.32
N TYR A 109 -2.90 2.02 -7.42
CA TYR A 109 -4.16 1.28 -7.48
C TYR A 109 -3.96 -0.23 -7.27
N SER A 110 -2.87 -0.79 -7.79
CA SER A 110 -2.53 -2.21 -7.59
C SER A 110 -2.21 -2.54 -6.13
N PHE A 111 -1.54 -1.64 -5.40
CA PHE A 111 -1.24 -1.81 -3.98
C PHE A 111 -2.53 -1.94 -3.15
N PHE A 112 -3.53 -1.12 -3.46
CA PHE A 112 -4.82 -1.20 -2.78
C PHE A 112 -5.50 -2.56 -2.97
N VAL A 113 -5.44 -3.12 -4.18
CA VAL A 113 -5.96 -4.47 -4.47
C VAL A 113 -5.16 -5.54 -3.73
N LEU A 114 -3.83 -5.45 -3.69
CA LEU A 114 -2.98 -6.44 -3.01
C LEU A 114 -3.19 -6.46 -1.49
N LEU A 115 -3.52 -5.32 -0.88
CA LEU A 115 -3.88 -5.27 0.54
C LEU A 115 -5.11 -6.14 0.87
N HIS A 116 -5.92 -6.48 -0.14
CA HIS A 116 -7.07 -7.37 0.02
C HIS A 116 -6.73 -8.87 0.16
N LEU A 117 -5.44 -9.22 0.10
CA LEU A 117 -4.98 -10.57 0.45
C LEU A 117 -5.10 -10.87 1.95
N GLY A 118 -5.04 -9.84 2.80
CA GLY A 118 -5.03 -10.01 4.25
C GLY A 118 -6.42 -10.23 4.86
N CYS A 119 -6.50 -11.05 5.91
CA CYS A 119 -7.77 -11.32 6.61
C CYS A 119 -8.18 -10.22 7.61
N LYS A 120 -7.28 -9.27 7.92
CA LYS A 120 -7.46 -8.24 8.96
C LYS A 120 -7.42 -6.83 8.38
N ILE A 121 -8.14 -6.61 7.29
CA ILE A 121 -8.22 -5.30 6.66
C ILE A 121 -9.32 -4.52 7.39
N PRO A 122 -9.05 -3.27 7.81
CA PRO A 122 -10.10 -2.35 8.25
C PRO A 122 -11.30 -2.35 7.31
N ASN A 123 -12.51 -2.40 7.88
CA ASN A 123 -13.74 -2.41 7.10
C ASN A 123 -13.79 -1.20 6.16
N MET A 124 -13.82 -1.47 4.85
CA MET A 124 -14.09 -0.46 3.85
C MET A 124 -15.58 -0.12 3.86
N ALA A 125 -15.93 1.15 3.66
CA ALA A 125 -17.32 1.57 3.58
C ALA A 125 -18.07 0.91 2.39
N ASN A 126 -17.33 0.59 1.31
CA ASN A 126 -17.85 -0.05 0.10
C ASN A 126 -17.07 -1.33 -0.20
N SER A 127 -17.68 -2.27 -0.94
CA SER A 127 -16.97 -3.48 -1.37
C SER A 127 -15.84 -3.17 -2.36
N LEU A 128 -14.78 -3.99 -2.37
CA LEU A 128 -13.71 -3.89 -3.36
C LEU A 128 -14.26 -3.96 -4.80
N SER A 129 -15.30 -4.77 -5.04
CA SER A 129 -15.96 -4.87 -6.35
C SER A 129 -16.62 -3.57 -6.78
N PHE A 130 -17.24 -2.83 -5.85
CA PHE A 130 -17.84 -1.54 -6.13
C PHE A 130 -16.77 -0.48 -6.38
N TRP A 131 -15.71 -0.43 -5.55
CA TRP A 131 -14.59 0.47 -5.79
C TRP A 131 -13.95 0.24 -7.17
N TYR A 132 -13.77 -1.03 -7.53
CA TYR A 132 -13.20 -1.44 -8.81
C TYR A 132 -14.04 -0.99 -10.02
N SER A 133 -15.37 -0.97 -9.91
CA SER A 133 -16.24 -0.57 -11.01
C SER A 133 -16.16 0.93 -11.35
N GLN A 134 -15.62 1.74 -10.43
CA GLN A 134 -15.44 3.18 -10.63
C GLN A 134 -14.10 3.53 -11.29
N LEU A 135 -13.22 2.55 -11.53
CA LEU A 135 -11.88 2.82 -12.05
C LEU A 135 -11.87 3.03 -13.57
N PRO A 136 -11.01 3.93 -14.08
CA PRO A 136 -10.80 4.10 -15.52
C PRO A 136 -10.32 2.82 -16.21
N ALA A 137 -10.75 2.61 -17.46
CA ALA A 137 -10.35 1.45 -18.25
C ALA A 137 -8.82 1.33 -18.46
N SER A 138 -8.13 2.47 -18.56
CA SER A 138 -6.66 2.56 -18.63
C SER A 138 -5.98 1.95 -17.39
N ILE A 139 -6.45 2.31 -16.20
CA ILE A 139 -5.96 1.75 -14.92
C ILE A 139 -6.30 0.26 -14.84
N VAL A 140 -7.53 -0.13 -15.18
CA VAL A 140 -7.99 -1.53 -15.15
C VAL A 140 -7.17 -2.45 -16.06
N ARG A 141 -6.75 -1.95 -17.22
CA ARG A 141 -5.98 -2.69 -18.23
C ARG A 141 -4.46 -2.58 -18.05
N SER A 142 -3.99 -1.82 -17.06
CA SER A 142 -2.57 -1.71 -16.75
C SER A 142 -1.97 -3.05 -16.33
N LYS A 143 -0.67 -3.24 -16.56
CA LYS A 143 0.04 -4.46 -16.15
C LYS A 143 0.02 -4.63 -14.63
N GLU A 144 0.12 -3.55 -13.88
CA GLU A 144 0.13 -3.52 -12.42
C GLU A 144 -1.21 -4.02 -11.86
N MET A 145 -2.32 -3.58 -12.44
CA MET A 145 -3.65 -3.99 -12.01
C MET A 145 -3.98 -5.44 -12.43
N ILE A 146 -3.58 -5.85 -13.63
CA ILE A 146 -3.73 -7.24 -14.10
C ILE A 146 -2.95 -8.20 -13.18
N PHE A 147 -1.71 -7.82 -12.82
CA PHE A 147 -0.90 -8.54 -11.85
C PHE A 147 -1.65 -8.68 -10.51
N ALA A 148 -2.04 -7.56 -9.89
CA ALA A 148 -2.67 -7.58 -8.57
C ALA A 148 -3.95 -8.43 -8.51
N ARG A 149 -4.80 -8.33 -9.53
CA ARG A 149 -6.02 -9.16 -9.63
C ARG A 149 -5.72 -10.63 -9.81
N THR A 150 -4.69 -10.95 -10.59
CA THR A 150 -4.28 -12.34 -10.80
C THR A 150 -3.75 -12.95 -9.51
N ILE A 151 -2.91 -12.22 -8.78
CA ILE A 151 -2.39 -12.60 -7.46
C ILE A 151 -3.54 -12.83 -6.47
N LEU A 152 -4.46 -11.85 -6.33
CA LEU A 152 -5.61 -11.95 -5.44
C LEU A 152 -6.48 -13.19 -5.76
N ARG A 153 -6.77 -13.42 -7.05
CA ARG A 153 -7.53 -14.60 -7.49
C ARG A 153 -6.78 -15.91 -7.22
N CYS A 154 -5.49 -15.98 -7.51
CA CYS A 154 -4.69 -17.18 -7.27
C CYS A 154 -4.66 -17.54 -5.78
N TYR A 155 -4.54 -16.53 -4.91
CA TYR A 155 -4.59 -16.70 -3.47
C TYR A 155 -5.93 -17.28 -3.00
N HIS A 156 -7.06 -16.64 -3.37
CA HIS A 156 -8.39 -17.11 -2.96
C HIS A 156 -8.78 -18.48 -3.53
N LEU A 157 -8.27 -18.86 -4.71
CA LEU A 157 -8.50 -20.17 -5.31
C LEU A 157 -7.51 -21.25 -4.82
N GLY A 158 -6.58 -20.91 -3.92
CA GLY A 158 -5.55 -21.84 -3.44
C GLY A 158 -4.53 -22.27 -4.52
N ASN A 159 -4.42 -21.54 -5.63
CA ASN A 159 -3.47 -21.84 -6.70
C ASN A 159 -2.08 -21.25 -6.38
N PHE A 160 -1.45 -21.78 -5.34
CA PHE A 160 -0.20 -21.25 -4.80
C PHE A 160 0.97 -21.41 -5.76
N LYS A 161 1.01 -22.48 -6.58
CA LYS A 161 2.04 -22.65 -7.61
C LYS A 161 2.07 -21.45 -8.57
N ARG A 162 0.90 -21.08 -9.13
CA ARG A 162 0.82 -19.93 -10.04
C ARG A 162 1.09 -18.62 -9.30
N PHE A 163 0.58 -18.48 -8.08
CA PHE A 163 0.83 -17.32 -7.23
C PHE A 163 2.34 -17.07 -7.04
N PHE A 164 3.11 -18.06 -6.60
CA PHE A 164 4.56 -17.93 -6.41
C PHE A 164 5.30 -17.67 -7.73
N CYS A 165 4.96 -18.36 -8.82
CA CYS A 165 5.59 -18.14 -10.13
C CYS A 165 5.36 -16.70 -10.64
N MET A 166 4.13 -16.18 -10.51
CA MET A 166 3.79 -14.83 -10.95
C MET A 166 4.53 -13.77 -10.12
N ILE A 167 4.59 -13.93 -8.80
CA ILE A 167 5.30 -13.01 -7.92
C ILE A 167 6.79 -12.96 -8.28
N ALA A 168 7.42 -14.12 -8.46
CA ALA A 168 8.84 -14.19 -8.81
C ALA A 168 9.17 -13.59 -10.19
N ALA A 169 8.24 -13.67 -11.15
CA ALA A 169 8.47 -13.22 -12.51
C ALA A 169 8.13 -11.73 -12.75
N GLU A 170 7.09 -11.21 -12.09
CA GLU A 170 6.46 -9.96 -12.49
C GLU A 170 6.33 -8.90 -11.37
N ALA A 171 6.51 -9.28 -10.10
CA ALA A 171 6.28 -8.33 -9.00
C ALA A 171 7.31 -7.21 -9.02
N THR A 172 6.82 -5.96 -8.94
CA THR A 172 7.69 -4.83 -8.60
C THR A 172 8.15 -4.95 -7.15
N GLU A 173 9.23 -4.24 -6.80
CA GLU A 173 9.80 -4.26 -5.44
C GLU A 173 8.73 -3.95 -4.36
N LEU A 174 7.93 -2.90 -4.55
CA LEU A 174 6.89 -2.52 -3.60
C LEU A 174 5.72 -3.52 -3.55
N GLN A 175 5.34 -4.12 -4.69
CA GLN A 175 4.34 -5.18 -4.70
C GLN A 175 4.85 -6.42 -3.96
N LEU A 176 6.13 -6.76 -4.12
CA LEU A 176 6.76 -7.86 -3.40
C LEU A 176 6.77 -7.60 -1.89
N CYS A 177 7.17 -6.39 -1.46
CA CYS A 177 7.14 -6.00 -0.04
C CYS A 177 5.74 -6.12 0.57
N LEU A 178 4.70 -5.77 -0.18
CA LEU A 178 3.30 -5.91 0.25
C LEU A 178 2.84 -7.36 0.36
N VAL A 179 3.26 -8.22 -0.57
CA VAL A 179 2.75 -9.60 -0.66
C VAL A 179 3.55 -10.58 0.20
N GLU A 180 4.82 -10.27 0.49
CA GLU A 180 5.72 -11.15 1.25
C GLU A 180 5.13 -11.67 2.58
N PRO A 181 4.46 -10.84 3.40
CA PRO A 181 3.84 -11.31 4.65
C PRO A 181 2.89 -12.50 4.45
N PHE A 182 2.12 -12.52 3.35
CA PHE A 182 1.17 -13.58 3.04
C PHE A 182 1.84 -14.83 2.47
N LEU A 183 3.04 -14.70 1.88
CA LEU A 183 3.81 -15.87 1.41
C LEU A 183 4.13 -16.82 2.57
N ASN A 184 4.38 -16.28 3.76
CA ASN A 184 4.73 -17.06 4.94
C ASN A 184 3.53 -17.80 5.52
N GLU A 185 2.33 -17.20 5.44
CA GLU A 185 1.08 -17.83 5.86
C GLU A 185 0.72 -19.04 4.97
N THR A 186 0.91 -18.91 3.64
CA THR A 186 0.57 -19.97 2.67
C THR A 186 1.51 -21.18 2.66
N LYS A 187 2.69 -21.10 3.27
CA LYS A 187 3.61 -22.25 3.39
C LYS A 187 3.25 -23.18 4.54
N GLN A 188 2.34 -22.77 5.42
CA GLN A 188 1.93 -23.52 6.62
C GLN A 188 0.59 -24.26 6.47
N GLY A 189 -0.12 -24.06 5.36
CA GLY A 189 -1.38 -24.73 5.03
C GLY A 189 -1.25 -25.68 3.85
#